data_AF-A0A9N9Z498-F1
#
_entry.id   AF-A0A9N9Z498-F1
#
_cell.length_a   1.000
_cell.length_b   1.000
_cell.length_c   1.000
_cell.angle_alpha   90.00
_cell.angle_beta   90.00
_cell.angle_gamma   90.00
#
_symmetry.space_group_name_H-M   'P 1'
#
loop_
_entity.id
_entity.type
_entity.pdbx_description
1 polymer ?
#
loop_
_entity_poly.entity_id
_entity_poly.type
_entity_poly.pdbx_seq_one_letter_code
_entity_poly.pdbx_strand_id
1 'polypeptide(L)'
;MASAPAAPSLGCLPAELFSVIVELLNLSDFKNLRLASRHLARETRPFLSQPSFSGLPWRRDMARLHSLSSRPECGARIRDVKFVFAAMDEYRAYHDSFSHMFGFEPEVRTERLINIWTDYQESQRTARRILSTMGRQGRWPEQAAPEVRVRAVATTRTLCLPFPVELVGRALGGLPNLRSLTLTWMECPWNEDVGMVFDPDESVRLQRDGAREVQREFVRSLWVLDVPLERLQVDGFLLTGDDLVGLESVPAKRALTCLKDLKVEMANLKDENDEAREAALEMLMGKMESLV
;
A
#
# COMPACT_ATOMS: atom_id res chain seq x y z
N MET A 1 -61.45 3.13 -2.83
CA MET A 1 -60.14 2.65 -3.31
C MET A 1 -59.20 2.65 -2.13
N ALA A 2 -58.79 1.49 -1.62
CA ALA A 2 -57.87 1.39 -0.49
C ALA A 2 -56.44 1.70 -0.97
N SER A 3 -55.79 2.68 -0.36
CA SER A 3 -54.39 3.00 -0.61
C SER A 3 -53.53 1.79 -0.21
N ALA A 4 -52.70 1.29 -1.12
CA ALA A 4 -51.76 0.23 -0.79
C ALA A 4 -50.83 0.71 0.34
N PRO A 5 -50.53 -0.14 1.36
CA PRO A 5 -49.59 0.22 2.41
C PRO A 5 -48.23 0.49 1.77
N ALA A 6 -47.64 1.65 2.08
CA ALA A 6 -46.31 2.00 1.61
C ALA A 6 -45.31 0.94 2.08
N ALA A 7 -44.52 0.39 1.16
CA ALA A 7 -43.49 -0.56 1.49
C ALA A 7 -42.54 0.03 2.54
N PRO A 8 -42.11 -0.73 3.55
CA PRO A 8 -41.20 -0.24 4.57
C PRO A 8 -39.91 0.26 3.91
N SER A 9 -39.51 1.50 4.26
CA SER A 9 -38.31 2.08 3.70
C SER A 9 -37.07 1.40 4.26
N LEU A 10 -36.03 1.24 3.43
CA LEU A 10 -34.73 0.70 3.85
C LEU A 10 -34.10 1.45 5.05
N GLY A 11 -34.48 2.71 5.27
CA GLY A 11 -34.02 3.51 6.41
C GLY A 11 -34.62 3.10 7.77
N CYS A 12 -35.62 2.21 7.79
CA CYS A 12 -36.21 1.69 9.02
C CYS A 12 -35.55 0.38 9.50
N LEU A 13 -34.57 -0.14 8.76
CA LEU A 13 -33.86 -1.35 9.16
C LEU A 13 -32.91 -1.07 10.35
N PRO A 14 -32.79 -2.00 11.31
CA PRO A 14 -31.71 -2.00 12.28
C PRO A 14 -30.33 -1.89 11.60
N ALA A 15 -29.40 -1.17 12.24
CA ALA A 15 -28.08 -0.87 11.67
C ALA A 15 -27.30 -2.13 11.31
N GLU A 16 -27.48 -3.21 12.06
CA GLU A 16 -26.81 -4.50 11.89
C GLU A 16 -27.31 -5.23 10.62
N LEU A 17 -28.61 -5.18 10.34
CA LEU A 17 -29.14 -5.76 9.10
C LEU A 17 -28.72 -4.93 7.90
N PHE A 18 -28.69 -3.61 8.04
CA PHE A 18 -28.22 -2.73 7.00
C PHE A 18 -26.73 -2.96 6.68
N SER A 19 -25.89 -3.17 7.69
CA SER A 19 -24.47 -3.46 7.48
C SER A 19 -24.27 -4.77 6.71
N VAL A 20 -25.03 -5.82 7.04
CA VAL A 20 -24.95 -7.11 6.32
C VAL A 20 -25.39 -6.95 4.87
N ILE A 21 -26.48 -6.22 4.60
CA ILE A 21 -26.92 -5.95 3.22
C ILE A 21 -25.82 -5.24 2.45
N VAL A 22 -25.24 -4.19 3.02
CA VAL A 22 -24.20 -3.39 2.37
C VAL A 22 -22.94 -4.21 2.08
N GLU A 23 -22.55 -5.11 2.99
CA GLU A 23 -21.38 -5.99 2.81
C GLU A 23 -21.58 -7.05 1.73
N LEU A 24 -22.83 -7.42 1.43
CA LEU A 24 -23.17 -8.37 0.35
C LEU A 24 -23.30 -7.70 -1.03
N LEU A 25 -23.36 -6.37 -1.10
CA LEU A 25 -23.47 -5.67 -2.38
C LEU A 25 -22.12 -5.61 -3.11
N ASN A 26 -22.16 -5.87 -4.41
CA ASN A 26 -21.02 -5.54 -5.26
C ASN A 26 -20.82 -4.02 -5.36
N LEU A 27 -19.65 -3.60 -5.86
CA LEU A 27 -19.30 -2.18 -5.94
C LEU A 27 -20.28 -1.35 -6.78
N SER A 28 -20.89 -1.93 -7.82
CA SER A 28 -21.85 -1.25 -8.69
C SER A 28 -23.16 -0.98 -7.96
N ASP A 29 -23.72 -2.01 -7.32
CA ASP A 29 -24.97 -1.92 -6.58
C ASP A 29 -24.83 -1.06 -5.34
N PHE A 30 -23.68 -1.11 -4.67
CA PHE A 30 -23.35 -0.20 -3.57
C PHE A 30 -23.35 1.27 -4.02
N LYS A 31 -22.80 1.58 -5.21
CA LYS A 31 -22.86 2.93 -5.77
C LYS A 31 -24.30 3.34 -6.07
N ASN A 32 -25.08 2.46 -6.71
CA ASN A 32 -26.48 2.72 -7.04
C ASN A 32 -27.33 2.96 -5.79
N LEU A 33 -27.15 2.14 -4.74
CA LEU A 33 -27.81 2.31 -3.44
C LEU A 33 -27.56 3.69 -2.85
N ARG A 34 -26.32 4.18 -2.94
CA ARG A 34 -25.95 5.50 -2.44
C ARG A 34 -26.50 6.63 -3.28
N LEU A 35 -26.61 6.45 -4.59
CA LEU A 35 -27.22 7.44 -5.48
C LEU A 35 -28.74 7.51 -5.29
N ALA A 36 -29.38 6.40 -4.89
CA ALA A 36 -30.83 6.34 -4.68
C ALA A 36 -31.33 7.20 -3.52
N SER A 37 -30.51 7.42 -2.47
CA SER A 37 -30.92 8.22 -1.32
C SER A 37 -29.75 8.87 -0.59
N ARG A 38 -29.89 10.18 -0.30
CA ARG A 38 -28.92 10.94 0.51
C ARG A 38 -28.78 10.40 1.93
N HIS A 39 -29.87 9.87 2.50
CA HIS A 39 -29.83 9.27 3.84
C HIS A 39 -29.02 7.98 3.81
N LEU A 40 -29.30 7.07 2.86
CA LEU A 40 -28.50 5.86 2.67
C LEU A 40 -27.03 6.20 2.37
N ALA A 41 -26.75 7.24 1.59
CA ALA A 41 -25.39 7.69 1.32
C ALA A 41 -24.64 8.19 2.56
N ARG A 42 -25.36 8.62 3.61
CA ARG A 42 -24.81 9.02 4.92
C ARG A 42 -24.58 7.79 5.80
N GLU A 43 -25.58 6.92 5.94
CA GLU A 43 -25.48 5.70 6.75
C GLU A 43 -24.41 4.74 6.22
N THR A 44 -24.23 4.69 4.89
CA THR A 44 -23.20 3.85 4.25
C THR A 44 -21.79 4.44 4.27
N ARG A 45 -21.57 5.62 4.86
CA ARG A 45 -20.24 6.25 4.89
C ARG A 45 -19.16 5.36 5.51
N PRO A 46 -19.36 4.68 6.65
CA PRO A 46 -18.35 3.81 7.26
C PRO A 46 -17.95 2.64 6.37
N PHE A 47 -18.77 2.29 5.36
CA PHE A 47 -18.52 1.21 4.42
C PHE A 47 -17.74 1.67 3.18
N LEU A 48 -17.37 2.95 3.11
CA LEU A 48 -16.43 3.46 2.10
C LEU A 48 -14.99 2.96 2.31
N SER A 49 -14.66 2.72 3.58
CA SER A 49 -13.38 2.17 4.01
C SER A 49 -13.55 0.69 4.31
N GLN A 50 -12.59 -0.11 3.85
CA GLN A 50 -12.42 -1.47 4.31
C GLN A 50 -11.52 -1.48 5.55
N PRO A 51 -11.57 -2.54 6.37
CA PRO A 51 -10.65 -2.70 7.50
C PRO A 51 -9.18 -2.72 7.06
N SER A 52 -8.92 -3.30 5.89
CA SER A 52 -7.60 -3.29 5.23
C SER A 52 -7.59 -2.30 4.06
N PHE A 53 -6.61 -1.43 4.03
CA PHE A 53 -6.34 -0.54 2.92
C PHE A 53 -5.04 -0.95 2.24
N SER A 54 -5.10 -1.27 0.95
CA SER A 54 -3.90 -1.44 0.11
C SER A 54 -3.84 -0.28 -0.90
N GLY A 55 -2.70 0.38 -0.97
CA GLY A 55 -2.50 1.54 -1.83
C GLY A 55 -1.18 1.51 -2.57
N LEU A 56 -1.21 2.03 -3.80
CA LEU A 56 0.00 2.27 -4.58
C LEU A 56 0.44 3.73 -4.42
N PRO A 57 1.69 4.01 -4.02
CA PRO A 57 2.18 5.37 -3.79
C PRO A 57 2.00 6.32 -4.97
N TRP A 58 2.11 5.79 -6.19
CA TRP A 58 2.01 6.56 -7.42
C TRP A 58 0.57 6.70 -7.96
N ARG A 59 -0.41 6.05 -7.33
CA ARG A 59 -1.83 6.24 -7.63
C ARG A 59 -2.42 7.33 -6.75
N ARG A 60 -3.71 7.62 -6.94
CA ARG A 60 -4.49 8.49 -6.06
C ARG A 60 -4.84 7.82 -4.73
N ASP A 61 -4.22 6.69 -4.41
CA ASP A 61 -4.53 5.92 -3.21
C ASP A 61 -4.10 6.66 -1.95
N MET A 62 -2.98 7.38 -1.97
CA MET A 62 -2.58 8.19 -0.80
C MET A 62 -3.59 9.33 -0.55
N ALA A 63 -4.08 9.95 -1.64
CA ALA A 63 -5.15 10.94 -1.59
C ALA A 63 -6.40 10.34 -0.95
N ARG A 64 -6.79 9.15 -1.45
CA ARG A 64 -7.96 8.42 -0.98
C ARG A 64 -7.82 8.06 0.50
N LEU A 65 -6.66 7.58 0.93
CA LEU A 65 -6.40 7.26 2.33
C LEU A 65 -6.54 8.51 3.20
N HIS A 66 -5.98 9.65 2.78
CA HIS A 66 -6.15 10.93 3.48
C HIS A 66 -7.62 11.40 3.52
N SER A 67 -8.35 11.32 2.42
CA SER A 67 -9.78 11.67 2.40
C SER A 67 -10.64 10.71 3.23
N LEU A 68 -10.21 9.45 3.40
CA LEU A 68 -10.86 8.48 4.28
C LEU A 68 -10.50 8.73 5.75
N SER A 69 -9.24 9.00 6.07
CA SER A 69 -8.78 9.21 7.44
C SER A 69 -9.27 10.53 8.03
N SER A 70 -9.45 11.57 7.20
CA SER A 70 -10.07 12.83 7.62
C SER A 70 -11.54 12.68 8.05
N ARG A 71 -12.16 11.52 7.82
CA ARG A 71 -13.52 11.19 8.27
C ARG A 71 -13.43 10.20 9.42
N PRO A 72 -13.87 10.55 10.64
CA PRO A 72 -13.68 9.69 11.80
C PRO A 72 -14.38 8.33 11.64
N GLU A 73 -15.52 8.27 10.96
CA GLU A 73 -16.27 7.03 10.78
C GLU A 73 -15.57 6.05 9.82
N CYS A 74 -14.79 6.57 8.86
CA CYS A 74 -14.01 5.77 7.92
C CYS A 74 -12.64 5.43 8.53
N GLY A 75 -11.96 6.43 9.11
CA GLY A 75 -10.65 6.26 9.73
C GLY A 75 -10.66 5.25 10.87
N ALA A 76 -11.72 5.22 11.69
CA ALA A 76 -11.87 4.24 12.77
C ALA A 76 -12.04 2.79 12.27
N ARG A 77 -12.43 2.58 11.00
CA ARG A 77 -12.60 1.24 10.46
C ARG A 77 -11.28 0.65 9.94
N ILE A 78 -10.38 1.50 9.44
CA ILE A 78 -9.10 1.07 8.85
C ILE A 78 -8.15 0.67 9.99
N ARG A 79 -7.73 -0.60 9.98
CA ARG A 79 -6.83 -1.21 10.95
C ARG A 79 -5.51 -1.63 10.33
N ASP A 80 -5.53 -1.97 9.04
CA ASP A 80 -4.36 -2.46 8.33
C ASP A 80 -4.13 -1.58 7.12
N VAL A 81 -2.92 -1.01 6.99
CA VAL A 81 -2.53 -0.22 5.82
C VAL A 81 -1.34 -0.88 5.17
N LYS A 82 -1.39 -1.02 3.84
CA LYS A 82 -0.35 -1.63 3.05
C LYS A 82 0.02 -0.74 1.87
N PHE A 83 1.31 -0.50 1.71
CA PHE A 83 1.86 0.23 0.59
C PHE A 83 2.76 -0.68 -0.23
N VAL A 84 2.43 -0.81 -1.52
CA VAL A 84 3.20 -1.64 -2.47
C VAL A 84 4.07 -0.72 -3.32
N PHE A 85 5.39 -0.88 -3.18
CA PHE A 85 6.43 -0.08 -3.82
C PHE A 85 7.13 -0.83 -4.96
N ALA A 86 6.50 -1.86 -5.48
CA ALA A 86 7.06 -2.73 -6.49
C ALA A 86 7.56 -1.99 -7.73
N ALA A 87 8.69 -2.45 -8.25
CA ALA A 87 9.26 -2.03 -9.51
C ALA A 87 9.44 -3.23 -10.43
N MET A 88 9.34 -3.00 -11.73
CA MET A 88 9.49 -4.05 -12.72
C MET A 88 10.66 -3.69 -13.64
N ASP A 89 11.55 -4.65 -13.89
CA ASP A 89 12.55 -4.52 -14.95
C ASP A 89 11.81 -4.66 -16.28
N GLU A 90 11.55 -3.52 -16.94
CA GLU A 90 10.80 -3.49 -18.20
C GLU A 90 11.43 -4.35 -19.28
N TYR A 91 12.77 -4.43 -19.34
CA TYR A 91 13.46 -5.21 -20.34
C TYR A 91 13.30 -6.71 -20.07
N ARG A 92 13.61 -7.13 -18.84
CA ARG A 92 13.52 -8.54 -18.45
C ARG A 92 12.07 -9.04 -18.49
N ALA A 93 11.13 -8.29 -17.91
CA ALA A 93 9.71 -8.64 -17.95
C ALA A 93 9.19 -8.75 -19.39
N TYR A 94 9.68 -7.93 -20.32
CA TYR A 94 9.30 -8.04 -21.74
C TYR A 94 9.78 -9.34 -22.35
N HIS A 95 11.05 -9.68 -22.15
CA HIS A 95 11.61 -10.94 -22.64
C HIS A 95 10.98 -12.18 -21.99
N ASP A 96 10.72 -12.12 -20.69
CA ASP A 96 10.07 -13.20 -19.95
C ASP A 96 8.61 -13.35 -20.41
N SER A 97 7.88 -12.25 -20.62
CA SER A 97 6.50 -12.29 -21.15
C SER A 97 6.43 -13.00 -22.49
N PHE A 98 7.38 -12.71 -23.38
CA PHE A 98 7.46 -13.36 -24.68
C PHE A 98 7.73 -14.87 -24.55
N SER A 99 8.65 -15.24 -23.65
CA SER A 99 9.05 -16.63 -23.41
C SER A 99 7.92 -17.45 -22.80
N HIS A 100 7.20 -16.90 -21.81
CA HIS A 100 6.05 -17.55 -21.19
C HIS A 100 4.89 -17.78 -22.17
N MET A 101 4.78 -16.96 -23.22
CA MET A 101 3.73 -17.09 -24.23
C MET A 101 4.16 -17.83 -25.49
N PHE A 102 5.32 -18.51 -25.47
CA PHE A 102 5.85 -19.21 -26.64
C PHE A 102 4.92 -20.33 -27.14
N GLY A 103 4.09 -20.91 -26.27
CA GLY A 103 3.11 -21.95 -26.63
C GLY A 103 1.84 -21.47 -27.33
N PHE A 104 1.57 -20.15 -27.38
CA PHE A 104 0.39 -19.61 -28.06
C PHE A 104 0.65 -19.37 -29.54
N GLU A 105 -0.42 -19.36 -30.35
CA GLU A 105 -0.38 -18.87 -31.74
C GLU A 105 0.19 -17.44 -31.79
N PRO A 106 0.95 -17.09 -32.85
CA PRO A 106 1.68 -15.82 -32.90
C PRO A 106 0.75 -14.60 -32.84
N GLU A 107 -0.44 -14.67 -33.42
CA GLU A 107 -1.44 -13.60 -33.38
C GLU A 107 -1.97 -13.39 -31.95
N VAL A 108 -2.39 -14.47 -31.28
CA VAL A 108 -2.90 -14.45 -29.90
C VAL A 108 -1.83 -13.98 -28.92
N ARG A 109 -0.58 -14.43 -29.11
CA ARG A 109 0.58 -13.98 -28.32
C ARG A 109 0.79 -12.48 -28.45
N THR A 110 0.75 -11.98 -29.68
CA THR A 110 0.98 -10.55 -29.96
C THR A 110 -0.11 -9.70 -29.32
N GLU A 111 -1.38 -10.10 -29.45
CA GLU A 111 -2.50 -9.40 -28.82
C GLU A 111 -2.37 -9.36 -27.29
N ARG A 112 -2.07 -10.50 -26.64
CA ARG A 112 -1.87 -10.56 -25.19
C ARG A 112 -0.69 -9.69 -24.73
N LEU A 113 0.44 -9.77 -25.42
CA LEU A 113 1.60 -8.91 -25.14
C LEU A 113 1.22 -7.42 -25.23
N ILE A 114 0.53 -7.02 -26.29
CA ILE A 114 0.11 -5.63 -26.46
C ILE A 114 -0.77 -5.19 -25.29
N ASN A 115 -1.73 -6.00 -24.86
CA ASN A 115 -2.63 -5.66 -23.77
C ASN A 115 -1.87 -5.51 -22.44
N ILE A 116 -1.04 -6.49 -22.07
CA ILE A 116 -0.22 -6.49 -20.84
C ILE A 116 0.66 -5.23 -20.79
N TRP A 117 1.37 -4.94 -21.89
CA TRP A 117 2.30 -3.82 -21.93
C TRP A 117 1.60 -2.46 -22.02
N THR A 118 0.43 -2.40 -22.64
CA THR A 118 -0.40 -1.18 -22.66
C THR A 118 -0.86 -0.82 -21.24
N ASP A 119 -1.39 -1.79 -20.50
CA ASP A 119 -1.86 -1.60 -19.11
C ASP A 119 -0.73 -1.15 -18.17
N TYR A 120 0.44 -1.78 -18.29
CA TYR A 120 1.64 -1.39 -17.55
C TYR A 120 2.06 0.05 -17.90
N GLN A 121 2.16 0.38 -19.19
CA GLN A 121 2.57 1.71 -19.64
C GLN A 121 1.59 2.80 -19.22
N GLU A 122 0.28 2.55 -19.28
CA GLU A 122 -0.74 3.49 -18.81
C GLU A 122 -0.63 3.75 -17.31
N SER A 123 -0.38 2.70 -16.53
CA SER A 123 -0.10 2.79 -15.09
C SER A 123 1.14 3.66 -14.82
N GLN A 124 2.24 3.42 -15.55
CA GLN A 124 3.48 4.20 -15.44
C GLN A 124 3.31 5.67 -15.88
N ARG A 125 2.56 5.93 -16.95
CA ARG A 125 2.26 7.31 -17.40
C ARG A 125 1.44 8.05 -16.36
N THR A 126 0.45 7.37 -15.76
CA THR A 126 -0.38 7.94 -14.70
C THR A 126 0.45 8.30 -13.48
N ALA A 127 1.34 7.39 -13.07
CA ALA A 127 2.33 7.64 -12.02
C ALA A 127 3.18 8.90 -12.31
N ARG A 128 3.83 8.93 -13.47
CA ARG A 128 4.68 10.07 -13.87
C ARG A 128 3.89 11.38 -13.94
N ARG A 129 2.64 11.37 -14.42
CA ARG A 129 1.78 12.56 -14.46
C ARG A 129 1.50 13.08 -13.05
N ILE A 130 1.03 12.22 -12.16
CA ILE A 130 0.71 12.55 -10.76
C ILE A 130 1.95 13.15 -10.07
N LEU A 131 3.11 12.54 -10.24
CA LEU A 131 4.32 12.99 -9.56
C LEU A 131 4.93 14.25 -10.18
N SER A 132 4.81 14.42 -11.50
CA SER A 132 5.17 15.68 -12.16
C SER A 132 4.31 16.85 -11.68
N THR A 133 3.05 16.60 -11.32
CA THR A 133 2.19 17.62 -10.71
C THR A 133 2.60 17.93 -9.27
N MET A 134 3.08 16.93 -8.51
CA MET A 134 3.53 17.12 -7.12
C MET A 134 4.82 17.94 -7.01
N GLY A 135 5.84 17.61 -7.83
CA GLY A 135 7.14 18.29 -7.78
C GLY A 135 7.08 19.78 -8.12
N ARG A 136 5.99 20.25 -8.74
CA ARG A 136 5.78 21.68 -9.04
C ARG A 136 5.05 22.44 -7.93
N GLN A 137 4.26 21.77 -7.08
CA GLN A 137 3.34 22.46 -6.17
C GLN A 137 3.60 22.21 -4.70
N GLY A 138 4.39 21.19 -4.32
CA GLY A 138 4.66 20.86 -2.90
C GLY A 138 3.39 20.61 -2.07
N ARG A 139 2.23 20.48 -2.72
CA ARG A 139 0.91 20.29 -2.12
C ARG A 139 0.17 19.25 -2.95
N TRP A 140 -0.60 18.43 -2.24
CA TRP A 140 -1.52 17.51 -2.88
C TRP A 140 -2.61 18.30 -3.61
N PRO A 141 -2.99 17.94 -4.85
CA PRO A 141 -4.01 18.65 -5.60
C PRO A 141 -5.38 18.24 -5.08
N GLU A 142 -5.72 18.63 -3.85
CA GLU A 142 -7.11 18.59 -3.40
C GLU A 142 -7.77 19.95 -3.65
N GLN A 143 -7.03 21.07 -3.57
CA GLN A 143 -7.48 22.43 -3.92
C GLN A 143 -6.27 23.38 -4.20
N ALA A 144 -5.86 23.61 -5.45
CA ALA A 144 -4.94 24.75 -5.75
C ALA A 144 -4.92 25.19 -7.22
N ALA A 145 -5.12 26.50 -7.41
CA ALA A 145 -4.94 27.30 -8.62
C ALA A 145 -3.44 27.41 -9.03
N PRO A 146 -3.10 27.92 -10.23
CA PRO A 146 -1.74 27.83 -10.74
C PRO A 146 -0.90 29.00 -10.22
N GLU A 147 0.32 28.71 -9.75
CA GLU A 147 1.58 29.27 -10.28
C GLU A 147 2.74 29.08 -9.28
N VAL A 148 3.87 28.60 -9.82
CA VAL A 148 5.27 28.99 -9.55
C VAL A 148 6.16 27.91 -10.20
N ARG A 149 7.09 28.33 -11.05
CA ARG A 149 8.03 27.47 -11.77
C ARG A 149 9.29 27.27 -10.94
N VAL A 150 9.62 26.01 -10.60
CA VAL A 150 10.97 25.62 -10.19
C VAL A 150 11.51 24.60 -11.19
N ARG A 151 12.73 24.83 -11.70
CA ARG A 151 13.45 23.95 -12.63
C ARG A 151 14.11 22.82 -11.83
N ALA A 152 13.69 21.58 -12.06
CA ALA A 152 14.41 20.39 -11.59
C ALA A 152 15.23 19.80 -12.75
N VAL A 153 16.54 19.64 -12.51
CA VAL A 153 17.49 18.97 -13.41
C VAL A 153 17.26 17.47 -13.31
N ALA A 154 16.92 16.84 -14.44
CA ALA A 154 16.65 15.41 -14.52
C ALA A 154 17.93 14.66 -14.86
N THR A 155 18.50 13.94 -13.88
CA THR A 155 19.49 12.90 -14.15
C THR A 155 18.77 11.56 -14.10
N THR A 156 18.65 10.95 -15.28
CA THR A 156 17.95 9.71 -15.58
C THR A 156 18.68 8.52 -14.96
N ARG A 157 18.14 7.95 -13.88
CA ARG A 157 18.34 6.55 -13.47
C ARG A 157 17.26 6.21 -12.44
N THR A 158 16.41 5.26 -12.80
CA THR A 158 15.33 4.65 -12.00
C THR A 158 14.62 5.66 -11.09
N LEU A 159 13.60 6.34 -11.66
CA LEU A 159 12.80 7.35 -10.95
C LEU A 159 12.20 6.74 -9.68
N CYS A 160 12.92 6.85 -8.56
CA CYS A 160 12.37 6.72 -7.22
C CYS A 160 11.47 7.94 -7.07
N LEU A 161 10.21 7.76 -7.45
CA LEU A 161 9.21 8.80 -7.43
C LEU A 161 9.10 9.30 -5.99
N PRO A 162 9.16 10.63 -5.74
CA PRO A 162 9.18 11.16 -4.38
C PRO A 162 7.93 10.68 -3.64
N PHE A 163 8.14 9.85 -2.62
CA PHE A 163 7.07 9.33 -1.80
C PHE A 163 6.47 10.50 -0.99
N PRO A 164 5.13 10.67 -0.97
CA PRO A 164 4.51 11.83 -0.36
C PRO A 164 4.32 11.63 1.14
N VAL A 165 5.44 11.61 1.86
CA VAL A 165 5.49 11.13 3.24
C VAL A 165 4.63 11.99 4.15
N GLU A 166 4.60 13.31 3.93
CA GLU A 166 3.74 14.24 4.67
C GLU A 166 2.25 13.92 4.57
N LEU A 167 1.76 13.62 3.36
CA LEU A 167 0.35 13.28 3.18
C LEU A 167 0.05 11.94 3.85
N VAL A 168 0.93 10.96 3.67
CA VAL A 168 0.74 9.64 4.25
C VAL A 168 0.80 9.72 5.77
N GLY A 169 1.73 10.49 6.33
CA GLY A 169 1.80 10.79 7.75
C GLY A 169 0.47 11.36 8.26
N ARG A 170 -0.03 12.45 7.65
CA ARG A 170 -1.35 13.00 8.02
C ARG A 170 -2.47 11.98 7.89
N ALA A 171 -2.41 11.16 6.86
CA ALA A 171 -3.40 10.13 6.63
C ALA A 171 -3.39 9.11 7.79
N LEU A 172 -2.22 8.57 8.14
CA LEU A 172 -2.03 7.60 9.22
C LEU A 172 -2.37 8.19 10.60
N GLY A 173 -2.02 9.45 10.86
CA GLY A 173 -2.41 10.15 12.09
C GLY A 173 -3.93 10.32 12.26
N GLY A 174 -4.69 10.26 11.16
CA GLY A 174 -6.15 10.24 11.16
C GLY A 174 -6.78 8.85 11.34
N LEU A 175 -5.97 7.80 11.56
CA LEU A 175 -6.44 6.42 11.71
C LEU A 175 -6.32 5.98 13.19
N PRO A 176 -7.35 6.23 14.03
CA PRO A 176 -7.26 5.99 15.46
C PRO A 176 -7.14 4.51 15.83
N ASN A 177 -7.51 3.60 14.93
CA ASN A 177 -7.50 2.14 15.15
C ASN A 177 -6.47 1.43 14.27
N LEU A 178 -5.47 2.15 13.76
CA LEU A 178 -4.42 1.54 12.95
C LEU A 178 -3.56 0.61 13.82
N ARG A 179 -3.55 -0.68 13.46
CA ARG A 179 -2.80 -1.73 14.16
C ARG A 179 -1.59 -2.18 13.37
N SER A 180 -1.78 -2.44 12.08
CA SER A 180 -0.74 -2.98 11.21
C SER A 180 -0.42 -2.03 10.06
N LEU A 181 0.87 -1.93 9.76
CA LEU A 181 1.37 -1.17 8.64
C LEU A 181 2.42 -1.99 7.88
N THR A 182 2.19 -2.19 6.60
CA THR A 182 3.05 -3.00 5.74
C THR A 182 3.61 -2.16 4.59
N LEU A 183 4.92 -2.15 4.44
CA LEU A 183 5.61 -1.63 3.26
C LEU A 183 6.20 -2.83 2.53
N THR A 184 5.82 -3.06 1.27
CA THR A 184 6.31 -4.22 0.51
C THR A 184 6.79 -3.83 -0.88
N TRP A 185 7.90 -4.41 -1.29
CA TRP A 185 8.44 -4.36 -2.65
C TRP A 185 8.30 -5.71 -3.37
N MET A 186 7.77 -6.71 -2.68
CA MET A 186 7.74 -8.11 -3.10
C MET A 186 6.41 -8.50 -3.76
N GLU A 187 5.44 -7.60 -3.83
CA GLU A 187 4.11 -7.91 -4.36
C GLU A 187 3.84 -7.22 -5.67
N CYS A 188 3.24 -7.94 -6.63
CA CYS A 188 2.83 -7.37 -7.90
C CYS A 188 1.57 -6.50 -7.72
N PRO A 189 1.62 -5.19 -8.01
CA PRO A 189 0.48 -4.30 -7.94
C PRO A 189 -0.38 -4.27 -9.22
N TRP A 190 0.05 -5.00 -10.25
CA TRP A 190 -0.60 -5.05 -11.56
C TRP A 190 -1.56 -6.23 -11.65
N ASN A 191 -2.23 -6.38 -12.80
CA ASN A 191 -3.14 -7.51 -13.04
C ASN A 191 -2.38 -8.86 -13.05
N GLU A 192 -3.13 -9.97 -13.01
CA GLU A 192 -2.56 -11.33 -12.99
C GLU A 192 -1.61 -11.58 -14.15
N ASP A 193 -1.92 -11.04 -15.33
CA ASP A 193 -1.09 -11.22 -16.53
C ASP A 193 0.29 -10.56 -16.40
N VAL A 194 0.38 -9.36 -15.83
CA VAL A 194 1.67 -8.71 -15.51
C VAL A 194 2.34 -9.43 -14.32
N GLY A 195 1.55 -9.98 -13.39
CA GLY A 195 2.07 -10.77 -12.26
C GLY A 195 2.90 -11.98 -12.67
N MET A 196 2.60 -12.59 -13.82
CA MET A 196 3.37 -13.72 -14.35
C MET A 196 4.83 -13.40 -14.67
N VAL A 197 5.15 -12.13 -14.90
CA VAL A 197 6.51 -11.67 -15.25
C VAL A 197 7.13 -10.79 -14.19
N PHE A 198 6.44 -10.62 -13.07
CA PHE A 198 6.93 -9.86 -11.95
C PHE A 198 7.90 -10.72 -11.12
N ASP A 199 9.16 -10.28 -11.06
CA ASP A 199 10.17 -10.89 -10.20
C ASP A 199 10.34 -10.02 -8.92
N PRO A 200 9.96 -10.52 -7.75
CA PRO A 200 10.02 -9.75 -6.50
C PRO A 200 11.46 -9.44 -6.07
N ASP A 201 12.41 -10.34 -6.35
CA ASP A 201 13.82 -10.10 -6.01
C ASP A 201 14.41 -9.01 -6.91
N GLU A 202 14.03 -9.00 -8.19
CA GLU A 202 14.46 -7.94 -9.11
C GLU A 202 13.81 -6.59 -8.75
N SER A 203 12.54 -6.59 -8.33
CA SER A 203 11.87 -5.40 -7.81
C SER A 203 12.63 -4.77 -6.64
N VAL A 204 13.06 -5.59 -5.67
CA VAL A 204 13.90 -5.16 -4.54
C VAL A 204 15.24 -4.62 -5.03
N ARG A 205 15.89 -5.30 -5.99
CA ARG A 205 17.18 -4.85 -6.54
C ARG A 205 17.07 -3.49 -7.21
N LEU A 206 16.04 -3.28 -8.02
CA LEU A 206 15.81 -2.02 -8.74
C LEU A 206 15.52 -0.85 -7.79
N GLN A 207 14.89 -1.12 -6.65
CA GLN A 207 14.47 -0.09 -5.70
C GLN A 207 15.44 0.07 -4.53
N ARG A 208 16.59 -0.61 -4.51
CA ARG A 208 17.44 -0.70 -3.30
C ARG A 208 17.73 0.63 -2.61
N ASP A 209 18.14 1.64 -3.38
CA ASP A 209 18.49 2.95 -2.83
C ASP A 209 17.25 3.76 -2.46
N GLY A 210 16.23 3.77 -3.33
CA GLY A 210 14.96 4.46 -3.09
C GLY A 210 14.16 3.88 -1.93
N ALA A 211 14.18 2.56 -1.75
CA ALA A 211 13.49 1.86 -0.68
C ALA A 211 14.00 2.29 0.69
N ARG A 212 15.32 2.41 0.85
CA ARG A 212 15.94 2.88 2.10
C ARG A 212 15.54 4.32 2.42
N GLU A 213 15.53 5.19 1.42
CA GLU A 213 15.08 6.57 1.59
C GLU A 213 13.62 6.64 2.03
N VAL A 214 12.74 5.90 1.33
CA VAL A 214 11.32 5.79 1.67
C VAL A 214 11.15 5.24 3.09
N GLN A 215 11.83 4.16 3.46
CA GLN A 215 11.74 3.57 4.79
C GLN A 215 12.16 4.56 5.88
N ARG A 216 13.29 5.25 5.71
CA ARG A 216 13.80 6.21 6.69
C ARG A 216 12.82 7.36 6.89
N GLU A 217 12.34 7.93 5.80
CA GLU A 217 11.40 9.05 5.86
C GLU A 217 10.07 8.61 6.46
N PHE A 218 9.60 7.41 6.12
CA PHE A 218 8.38 6.84 6.65
C PHE A 218 8.44 6.58 8.16
N VAL A 219 9.52 5.95 8.64
CA VAL A 219 9.76 5.72 10.06
C VAL A 219 9.86 7.04 10.81
N ARG A 220 10.53 8.04 10.23
CA ARG A 220 10.57 9.40 10.79
C ARG A 220 9.18 10.01 10.90
N SER A 221 8.33 9.93 9.89
CA SER A 221 6.97 10.48 9.95
C SER A 221 6.09 9.75 10.96
N LEU A 222 6.14 8.42 11.00
CA LEU A 222 5.41 7.63 12.01
C LEU A 222 5.81 8.03 13.43
N TRP A 223 7.10 8.29 13.64
CA TRP A 223 7.64 8.72 14.92
C TRP A 223 7.12 10.09 15.34
N VAL A 224 7.12 11.07 14.44
CA VAL A 224 6.61 12.43 14.71
C VAL A 224 5.12 12.41 15.08
N LEU A 225 4.37 11.45 14.54
CA LEU A 225 2.93 11.35 14.71
C LEU A 225 2.50 10.52 15.92
N ASP A 226 3.43 9.83 16.59
CA ASP A 226 3.16 8.97 17.74
C ASP A 226 2.03 7.95 17.48
N VAL A 227 2.03 7.34 16.29
CA VAL A 227 0.97 6.41 15.87
C VAL A 227 1.11 5.09 16.66
N PRO A 228 0.07 4.62 17.37
CA PRO A 228 0.14 3.43 18.21
C PRO A 228 0.06 2.14 17.37
N LEU A 229 1.12 1.84 16.62
CA LEU A 229 1.20 0.64 15.79
C LEU A 229 1.49 -0.61 16.64
N GLU A 230 0.69 -1.66 16.45
CA GLU A 230 0.94 -3.00 16.99
C GLU A 230 2.00 -3.73 16.15
N ARG A 231 1.96 -3.54 14.83
CA ARG A 231 2.85 -4.22 13.87
C ARG A 231 3.32 -3.27 12.76
N LEU A 232 4.63 -3.22 12.53
CA LEU A 232 5.24 -2.62 11.36
C LEU A 232 6.00 -3.70 10.59
N GLN A 233 5.60 -3.96 9.36
CA GLN A 233 6.21 -4.95 8.49
C GLN A 233 6.85 -4.27 7.28
N VAL A 234 8.08 -4.63 6.97
CA VAL A 234 8.85 -4.13 5.83
C VAL A 234 9.37 -5.34 5.06
N ASP A 235 8.79 -5.63 3.90
CA ASP A 235 9.10 -6.82 3.11
C ASP A 235 10.09 -6.49 1.99
N GLY A 236 11.09 -7.35 1.78
CA GLY A 236 12.10 -7.22 0.72
C GLY A 236 13.40 -6.53 1.15
N PHE A 237 13.42 -5.83 2.28
CA PHE A 237 14.63 -5.21 2.81
C PHE A 237 14.79 -5.43 4.31
N LEU A 238 16.00 -5.78 4.72
CA LEU A 238 16.39 -5.78 6.12
C LEU A 238 16.71 -4.33 6.53
N LEU A 239 15.99 -3.81 7.52
CA LEU A 239 16.32 -2.54 8.16
C LEU A 239 17.71 -2.69 8.80
N THR A 240 18.70 -1.95 8.32
CA THR A 240 20.03 -1.98 8.91
C THR A 240 20.08 -1.06 10.13
N GLY A 241 21.01 -1.33 11.05
CA GLY A 241 21.19 -0.50 12.24
C GLY A 241 21.39 0.97 11.91
N ASP A 242 22.13 1.25 10.84
CA ASP A 242 22.45 2.58 10.36
C ASP A 242 21.20 3.35 9.91
N ASP A 243 20.17 2.65 9.43
CA ASP A 243 18.88 3.26 9.06
C ASP A 243 18.09 3.73 10.29
N LEU A 244 18.44 3.21 11.48
CA LEU A 244 17.81 3.54 12.76
C LEU A 244 18.65 4.53 13.60
N VAL A 245 19.87 4.87 13.17
CA VAL A 245 20.74 5.81 13.88
C VAL A 245 20.09 7.21 13.85
N GLY A 246 19.77 7.71 15.04
CA GLY A 246 19.00 8.96 15.24
C GLY A 246 17.63 8.78 15.89
N LEU A 247 17.15 7.53 16.05
CA LEU A 247 15.87 7.20 16.69
C LEU A 247 16.00 6.78 18.17
N GLU A 248 17.14 7.03 18.81
CA GLU A 248 17.47 6.44 20.13
C GLU A 248 16.81 7.13 21.34
N SER A 249 16.03 8.20 21.16
CA SER A 249 15.72 9.14 22.25
C SER A 249 14.32 9.11 22.91
N VAL A 250 13.32 8.32 22.48
CA VAL A 250 11.93 8.38 23.02
C VAL A 250 11.28 6.96 23.01
N PRO A 251 10.26 6.62 23.86
CA PRO A 251 10.04 5.25 24.32
C PRO A 251 9.18 4.41 23.36
N ALA A 252 9.74 4.07 22.19
CA ALA A 252 9.23 3.01 21.32
C ALA A 252 9.86 1.64 21.66
N LYS A 253 10.10 1.36 22.95
CA LYS A 253 10.74 0.11 23.41
C LYS A 253 9.98 -1.16 22.99
N ARG A 254 8.67 -1.08 22.71
CA ARG A 254 7.83 -2.24 22.32
C ARG A 254 7.87 -2.62 20.84
N ALA A 255 8.00 -1.66 19.92
CA ALA A 255 8.17 -1.96 18.50
C ALA A 255 9.63 -2.31 18.17
N LEU A 256 10.57 -1.68 18.90
CA LEU A 256 12.00 -1.97 18.79
C LEU A 256 12.39 -3.32 19.39
N THR A 257 11.64 -3.94 20.31
CA THR A 257 11.96 -5.30 20.78
C THR A 257 11.87 -6.32 19.65
N CYS A 258 10.82 -6.28 18.83
CA CYS A 258 10.70 -7.19 17.68
C CYS A 258 11.83 -7.00 16.65
N LEU A 259 12.34 -5.77 16.47
CA LEU A 259 13.47 -5.48 15.57
C LEU A 259 14.84 -5.73 16.21
N LYS A 260 14.98 -5.55 17.53
CA LYS A 260 16.24 -5.79 18.26
C LYS A 260 16.48 -7.28 18.46
N ASP A 261 15.43 -8.07 18.71
CA ASP A 261 15.56 -9.53 18.87
C ASP A 261 16.00 -10.17 17.54
N LEU A 262 15.45 -9.71 16.41
CA LEU A 262 15.89 -10.07 15.05
C LEU A 262 17.34 -9.64 14.76
N LYS A 263 17.73 -8.43 15.17
CA LYS A 263 19.07 -7.88 14.93
C LYS A 263 20.16 -8.55 15.79
N VAL A 264 19.83 -8.94 17.03
CA VAL A 264 20.75 -9.65 17.93
C VAL A 264 20.96 -11.09 17.47
N GLU A 265 19.91 -11.79 17.06
CA GLU A 265 20.07 -13.17 16.54
C GLU A 265 20.77 -13.18 15.17
N MET A 266 20.49 -12.23 14.27
CA MET A 266 21.21 -12.15 12.97
C MET A 266 22.68 -11.73 13.10
N ALA A 267 23.05 -10.95 14.12
CA ALA A 267 24.43 -10.58 14.37
C ALA A 267 25.25 -11.76 14.92
N ASN A 268 24.64 -12.65 15.72
CA ASN A 268 25.30 -13.84 16.25
C ASN A 268 25.43 -14.97 15.22
N LEU A 269 24.56 -15.00 14.20
CA LEU A 269 24.57 -16.02 13.14
C LEU A 269 25.57 -15.77 12.01
N LYS A 270 26.27 -14.63 12.01
CA LYS A 270 27.23 -14.31 10.96
C LYS A 270 28.60 -14.99 11.16
N ASP A 271 28.83 -15.55 12.33
CA ASP A 271 30.11 -16.16 12.72
C ASP A 271 30.07 -17.70 12.85
N GLU A 272 28.92 -18.36 12.69
CA GLU A 272 28.82 -19.83 12.88
C GLU A 272 28.09 -20.58 11.75
N ASN A 273 28.68 -21.75 11.46
CA ASN A 273 28.35 -22.86 10.56
C ASN A 273 26.90 -22.96 10.04
N ASP A 274 26.72 -23.33 8.77
CA ASP A 274 25.42 -23.41 8.07
C ASP A 274 24.38 -24.31 8.78
N GLU A 275 24.83 -25.29 9.56
CA GLU A 275 23.98 -26.17 10.37
C GLU A 275 23.29 -25.45 11.55
N ALA A 276 23.97 -24.47 12.16
CA ALA A 276 23.41 -23.65 13.23
C ALA A 276 22.34 -22.68 12.71
N ARG A 277 22.49 -22.26 11.44
CA ARG A 277 21.52 -21.41 10.75
C ARG A 277 20.22 -22.15 10.47
N GLU A 278 20.27 -23.43 10.11
CA GLU A 278 19.07 -24.25 9.85
C GLU A 278 18.31 -24.55 11.17
N ALA A 279 19.03 -24.86 12.25
CA ALA A 279 18.44 -25.04 13.58
C ALA A 279 17.83 -23.75 14.17
N ALA A 280 18.47 -22.58 13.91
CA ALA A 280 17.92 -21.29 14.33
C ALA A 280 16.64 -20.92 13.57
N LEU A 281 16.56 -21.28 12.28
CA LEU A 281 15.35 -21.11 11.48
C LEU A 281 14.20 -21.99 11.98
N GLU A 282 14.44 -23.26 12.33
CA GLU A 282 13.40 -24.11 12.93
C GLU A 282 12.94 -23.59 14.30
N MET A 283 13.85 -23.10 15.15
CA MET A 283 13.50 -22.52 16.44
C MET A 283 12.71 -21.20 16.30
N LEU A 284 13.05 -20.35 15.32
CA LEU A 284 12.32 -19.13 15.03
C LEU A 284 10.92 -19.43 14.48
N MET A 285 10.78 -20.41 13.59
CA MET A 285 9.47 -20.85 13.12
C MET A 285 8.61 -21.42 14.26
N GLY A 286 9.18 -22.22 15.17
CA GLY A 286 8.47 -22.71 16.36
C GLY A 286 8.06 -21.60 17.34
N LYS A 287 8.89 -20.56 17.52
CA LYS A 287 8.51 -19.38 18.33
C LYS A 287 7.42 -18.55 17.66
N MET A 288 7.46 -18.40 16.34
CA MET A 288 6.43 -17.70 15.57
C MET A 288 5.08 -18.44 15.62
N GLU A 289 5.08 -19.77 15.61
CA GLU A 289 3.87 -20.59 15.79
C GLU A 289 3.29 -20.49 17.22
N SER A 290 4.13 -20.22 18.23
CA SER A 290 3.68 -20.04 19.62
C SER A 290 3.12 -18.64 19.93
N LEU A 291 3.27 -17.69 19.00
CA LEU A 291 2.81 -16.30 19.12
C LEU A 291 1.52 -16.01 18.33
N VAL A 292 0.93 -17.05 17.70
CA VAL A 292 -0.42 -17.07 17.12
C VAL A 292 -1.40 -17.66 18.13
#